data_AF-A0A2V6QL09-F1
#
_entry.id   AF-A0A2V6QL09-F1
#
_cell.length_a   1.000
_cell.length_b   1.000
_cell.length_c   1.000
_cell.angle_alpha   90.00
_cell.angle_beta   90.00
_cell.angle_gamma   90.00
#
_symmetry.space_group_name_H-M   'P 1'
#
loop_
_entity.id
_entity.type
_entity.pdbx_description
1 polymer ?
#
loop_
_entity_poly.entity_id
_entity_poly.type
_entity_poly.pdbx_seq_one_letter_code
_entity_poly.pdbx_strand_id
1 'polypeptide(L)'
;MAEGPAWQAFQLLHWAFVVIPLTAGADKFFNVLAPWHEYLAPAVSDMLGLSAQRIMYTVGIVEILAGLLVAFAPRLGGWLVALWLWAIVANLMLMPGFVDIALRDAALSLGALALARLAVQYQDAVEPPRKRP
;
A
#
# COMPACT_ATOMS: atom_id res chain seq x y z
N MET A 1 -21.23 12.13 -16.75
CA MET A 1 -20.26 12.73 -15.81
C MET A 1 -19.98 11.69 -14.75
N ALA A 2 -18.73 11.43 -14.38
CA ALA A 2 -18.39 10.48 -13.33
C ALA A 2 -18.81 11.06 -11.97
N GLU A 3 -20.11 10.99 -11.67
CA GLU A 3 -20.72 11.56 -10.45
C GLU A 3 -21.60 10.53 -9.73
N GLY A 4 -21.16 9.27 -9.74
CA GLY A 4 -21.81 8.17 -9.03
C GLY A 4 -21.04 7.77 -7.76
N PRO A 5 -21.69 7.10 -6.80
CA PRO A 5 -21.03 6.56 -5.61
C PRO A 5 -19.78 5.71 -5.90
N ALA A 6 -19.76 5.00 -7.04
CA ALA A 6 -18.60 4.20 -7.46
C ALA A 6 -17.37 5.04 -7.84
N TRP A 7 -17.55 6.22 -8.44
CA TRP A 7 -16.46 7.17 -8.70
C TRP A 7 -15.93 7.75 -7.39
N GLN A 8 -16.81 8.11 -6.47
CA GLN A 8 -16.42 8.61 -5.13
C GLN A 8 -15.63 7.54 -4.37
N ALA A 9 -16.10 6.29 -4.38
CA ALA A 9 -15.39 5.17 -3.77
C ALA A 9 -14.00 4.95 -4.40
N PHE A 10 -13.90 5.04 -5.73
CA PHE A 10 -12.61 4.99 -6.42
C PHE A 10 -11.67 6.10 -5.95
N GLN A 11 -12.13 7.36 -5.93
CA GLN A 11 -11.30 8.49 -5.50
C GLN A 11 -10.84 8.37 -4.04
N LEU A 12 -11.73 7.92 -3.14
CA LEU A 12 -11.40 7.69 -1.73
C LEU A 12 -10.31 6.63 -1.58
N LEU A 13 -10.48 5.48 -2.25
CA LEU A 13 -9.48 4.42 -2.22
C LEU A 13 -8.17 4.86 -2.88
N HIS A 14 -8.24 5.55 -4.02
CA HIS A 14 -7.06 6.04 -4.74
C HIS A 14 -6.22 6.92 -3.83
N TRP A 15 -6.80 7.98 -3.25
CA TRP A 15 -6.04 8.88 -2.40
C TRP A 15 -5.60 8.24 -1.08
N ALA A 16 -6.40 7.35 -0.49
CA ALA A 16 -6.00 6.61 0.70
C ALA A 16 -4.74 5.77 0.43
N PHE A 17 -4.72 5.00 -0.67
CA PHE A 17 -3.58 4.16 -1.06
C PHE A 17 -2.43 4.92 -1.72
N VAL A 18 -2.57 6.23 -1.97
CA VAL A 18 -1.44 7.12 -2.25
C VAL A 18 -0.83 7.61 -0.94
N VAL A 19 -1.65 8.21 -0.08
CA VAL A 19 -1.16 8.91 1.11
C VAL A 19 -0.59 7.93 2.13
N ILE A 20 -1.31 6.85 2.45
CA ILE A 20 -0.91 5.93 3.52
C ILE A 20 0.48 5.32 3.26
N PRO A 21 0.76 4.70 2.09
CA PRO A 21 2.08 4.12 1.84
C PRO A 21 3.20 5.16 1.77
N LEU A 22 2.93 6.36 1.23
CA LEU A 22 3.91 7.44 1.22
C LEU A 22 4.27 7.86 2.65
N THR A 23 3.28 8.06 3.52
CA THR A 23 3.51 8.48 4.90
C THR A 23 4.15 7.38 5.74
N ALA A 24 3.68 6.14 5.63
CA ALA A 24 4.22 5.00 6.38
C ALA A 24 5.65 4.66 5.91
N GLY A 25 5.91 4.74 4.60
CA GLY A 25 7.22 4.51 4.04
C GLY A 25 8.23 5.58 4.41
N ALA A 26 7.82 6.86 4.39
CA ALA A 26 8.65 7.95 4.89
C ALA A 26 8.91 7.83 6.40
N ASP A 27 7.91 7.46 7.20
CA ASP A 27 8.06 7.36 8.64
C ASP A 27 9.02 6.23 9.07
N LYS A 28 9.27 5.21 8.24
CA LYS A 28 10.29 4.17 8.50
C LYS A 28 11.72 4.71 8.62
N PHE A 29 11.96 5.94 8.14
CA PHE A 29 13.24 6.63 8.30
C PHE A 29 13.33 7.47 9.58
N PHE A 30 12.18 7.90 10.12
CA PHE A 30 12.12 8.86 11.23
C PHE A 30 11.56 8.26 12.53
N ASN A 31 10.79 7.17 12.44
CA ASN A 31 10.09 6.48 13.53
C ASN A 31 9.24 7.44 14.40
N VAL A 32 8.53 8.39 13.79
CA VAL A 32 7.68 9.36 14.51
C VAL A 32 6.33 8.75 14.85
N LEU A 33 5.74 7.96 13.93
CA LEU A 33 4.45 7.31 14.15
C LEU A 33 4.61 5.99 14.91
N ALA A 34 5.66 5.22 14.61
CA ALA A 34 5.90 3.93 15.23
C ALA A 34 7.38 3.53 15.19
N PRO A 35 7.85 2.69 16.15
CA PRO A 35 9.15 2.04 16.06
C PRO A 35 9.08 0.86 15.07
N TRP A 36 9.14 1.14 13.77
CA TRP A 36 8.85 0.16 12.71
C TRP A 36 9.72 -1.10 12.73
N HIS A 37 10.94 -1.01 13.25
CA HIS A 37 11.83 -2.16 13.38
C HIS A 37 11.28 -3.26 14.29
N GLU A 38 10.39 -2.93 15.23
CA GLU A 38 9.71 -3.91 16.10
C GLU A 38 8.63 -4.71 15.36
N TYR A 39 8.19 -4.25 14.19
CA TYR A 39 7.17 -4.90 13.36
C TYR A 39 7.78 -5.87 12.34
N LEU A 40 9.10 -6.09 12.37
CA LEU A 40 9.78 -7.06 11.52
C LEU A 40 10.03 -8.35 12.31
N ALA A 41 9.61 -9.48 11.75
CA ALA A 41 9.86 -10.78 12.37
C ALA A 41 11.38 -11.05 12.46
N PRO A 42 11.90 -11.49 13.62
CA PRO A 42 13.31 -11.81 13.79
C PRO A 42 13.84 -12.82 12.76
N ALA A 43 12.99 -13.78 12.36
CA ALA A 43 13.31 -14.76 11.32
C ALA A 43 13.67 -14.10 9.97
N VAL A 44 13.06 -12.96 9.62
CA VAL A 44 13.36 -12.23 8.38
C VAL A 44 14.72 -11.56 8.47
N SER A 45 15.05 -10.93 9.61
CA SER A 45 16.38 -10.35 9.82
C SER A 45 17.49 -11.41 9.85
N ASP A 46 17.23 -12.55 10.49
CA ASP A 46 18.19 -13.66 10.59
C ASP A 46 18.47 -14.28 9.22
N MET A 47 17.42 -14.49 8.41
CA MET A 47 17.53 -15.04 7.06
C MET A 47 18.33 -14.12 6.13
N LEU A 48 18.14 -12.80 6.24
CA LEU A 48 18.81 -11.81 5.38
C LEU A 48 20.20 -11.41 5.89
N GLY A 49 20.55 -11.74 7.13
CA GLY A 49 21.81 -11.31 7.75
C GLY A 49 21.91 -9.78 7.90
N LEU A 50 20.76 -9.10 7.98
CA LEU A 50 20.66 -7.64 8.07
C LEU A 50 19.91 -7.25 9.34
N SER A 51 20.28 -6.10 9.93
CA SER A 51 19.53 -5.57 11.06
C SER A 51 18.11 -5.18 10.65
N ALA A 52 17.16 -5.31 11.57
CA ALA A 52 15.76 -4.96 11.33
C ALA A 52 15.59 -3.51 10.84
N GLN A 53 16.36 -2.57 11.40
CA GLN A 53 16.34 -1.18 10.96
C GLN A 53 16.77 -0.99 9.49
N ARG A 54 17.79 -1.71 9.02
CA ARG A 54 18.22 -1.63 7.62
C ARG A 54 17.16 -2.19 6.68
N ILE A 55 16.51 -3.28 7.07
CA ILE A 55 15.40 -3.86 6.31
C ILE A 55 14.23 -2.88 6.26
N MET A 56 13.90 -2.21 7.37
CA MET A 56 12.85 -1.19 7.42
C MET A 56 13.12 0.01 6.52
N TYR A 57 14.37 0.44 6.35
CA TYR A 57 14.68 1.47 5.35
C TYR A 57 14.33 1.01 3.93
N THR A 58 14.67 -0.24 3.58
CA THR A 58 14.32 -0.81 2.27
C THR A 58 12.82 -0.94 2.10
N VAL A 59 12.10 -1.43 3.12
CA VAL A 59 10.62 -1.49 3.12
C VAL A 59 10.03 -0.09 2.94
N GLY A 60 10.60 0.93 3.60
CA GLY A 60 10.18 2.32 3.44
C GLY A 60 10.30 2.83 2.00
N ILE A 61 11.40 2.52 1.32
CA ILE A 61 11.57 2.83 -0.11
C ILE A 61 10.47 2.15 -0.95
N VAL A 62 10.23 0.85 -0.71
CA VAL A 62 9.23 0.08 -1.47
C VAL A 62 7.83 0.67 -1.28
N GLU A 63 7.45 1.02 -0.06
CA GLU A 63 6.13 1.62 0.22
C GLU A 63 5.97 2.99 -0.42
N ILE A 64 7.03 3.82 -0.44
CA ILE A 64 7.01 5.10 -1.15
C ILE A 64 6.78 4.87 -2.65
N LEU A 65 7.53 3.94 -3.26
CA LEU A 65 7.37 3.61 -4.67
C LEU A 65 5.99 3.02 -4.97
N ALA A 66 5.43 2.23 -4.07
CA ALA A 66 4.07 1.70 -4.20
C ALA A 66 3.04 2.84 -4.16
N GLY A 67 3.14 3.79 -3.23
CA GLY A 67 2.25 4.95 -3.16
C GLY A 67 2.33 5.83 -4.41
N LEU A 68 3.54 6.07 -4.93
CA LEU A 68 3.73 6.76 -6.20
C LEU A 68 3.12 5.99 -7.38
N LEU A 69 3.31 4.67 -7.41
CA LEU A 69 2.73 3.83 -8.47
C LEU A 69 1.20 3.87 -8.43
N VAL A 70 0.59 3.83 -7.25
CA VAL A 70 -0.87 4.00 -7.10
C VAL A 70 -1.30 5.37 -7.60
N ALA A 71 -0.53 6.44 -7.33
CA ALA A 71 -0.87 7.79 -7.77
C ALA A 71 -1.00 7.89 -9.30
N PHE A 72 -0.05 7.30 -10.03
CA PHE A 72 0.02 7.41 -11.49
C PHE A 72 -0.63 6.25 -12.26
N ALA A 73 -0.73 5.07 -11.65
CA ALA A 73 -1.25 3.85 -12.27
C ALA A 73 -2.05 3.02 -11.24
N PRO A 74 -3.20 3.52 -10.75
CA PRO A 74 -3.93 2.93 -9.61
C PRO A 74 -4.36 1.48 -9.85
N ARG A 75 -4.58 1.07 -11.11
CA ARG A 75 -4.87 -0.33 -11.47
C ARG A 75 -3.70 -1.25 -11.14
N LEU A 76 -2.49 -0.91 -11.59
CA LEU A 76 -1.29 -1.72 -11.33
C LEU A 76 -0.85 -1.58 -9.87
N GLY A 77 -0.88 -0.35 -9.35
CA GLY A 77 -0.54 -0.03 -7.97
C GLY A 77 -1.42 -0.79 -6.97
N GLY A 78 -2.72 -0.88 -7.19
CA GLY A 78 -3.62 -1.62 -6.29
C GLY A 78 -3.30 -3.11 -6.18
N TRP A 79 -2.94 -3.78 -7.29
CA TRP A 79 -2.48 -5.17 -7.26
C TRP A 79 -1.14 -5.33 -6.54
N LEU A 80 -0.19 -4.42 -6.79
CA LEU A 80 1.11 -4.44 -6.14
C LEU A 80 0.97 -4.23 -4.63
N VAL A 81 0.17 -3.24 -4.20
CA VAL A 81 -0.09 -2.97 -2.79
C VAL A 81 -0.79 -4.14 -2.11
N ALA A 82 -1.75 -4.79 -2.76
CA ALA A 82 -2.40 -5.97 -2.20
C ALA A 82 -1.40 -7.11 -1.95
N LEU A 83 -0.54 -7.40 -2.93
CA LEU A 83 0.51 -8.42 -2.78
C LEU A 83 1.51 -8.04 -1.68
N TRP A 84 1.88 -6.76 -1.60
CA TRP A 84 2.79 -6.26 -0.56
C TRP A 84 2.18 -6.38 0.84
N LEU A 85 0.91 -6.02 1.00
CA LEU A 85 0.18 -6.20 2.26
C LEU A 85 0.11 -7.66 2.67
N TRP A 86 -0.04 -8.60 1.74
CA TRP A 86 0.01 -10.03 2.08
C TRP A 86 1.39 -10.47 2.59
N ALA A 87 2.48 -9.91 2.05
CA ALA A 87 3.81 -10.15 2.60
C ALA A 87 3.95 -9.58 4.03
N ILE A 88 3.40 -8.38 4.29
CA ILE A 88 3.36 -7.79 5.64
C ILE A 88 2.54 -8.67 6.59
N VAL A 89 1.33 -9.09 6.18
CA VAL A 89 0.47 -10.00 6.95
C VAL A 89 1.23 -11.28 7.30
N ALA A 90 1.87 -11.92 6.32
CA ALA A 90 2.66 -13.12 6.55
C ALA A 90 3.79 -12.89 7.55
N ASN A 91 4.52 -11.78 7.45
CA ASN A 91 5.55 -11.39 8.42
C ASN A 91 4.97 -11.20 9.84
N LEU A 92 3.84 -10.50 9.98
CA LEU A 92 3.22 -10.24 11.28
C LEU A 92 2.67 -11.52 11.92
N MET A 93 2.22 -12.50 11.13
CA MET A 93 1.79 -13.82 11.62
C MET A 93 2.92 -14.63 12.27
N LEU A 94 4.18 -14.31 11.99
CA LEU A 94 5.34 -14.97 12.61
C LEU A 94 5.64 -14.44 14.02
N MET A 95 4.99 -13.36 14.46
CA MET A 95 5.26 -12.71 15.73
C MET A 95 4.04 -12.75 16.66
N PRO A 96 4.22 -13.14 17.94
CA PRO A 96 3.14 -13.06 18.91
C PRO A 96 2.75 -11.60 19.16
N GLY A 97 1.45 -11.33 19.29
CA GLY A 97 0.92 -10.01 19.64
C GLY A 97 0.59 -9.09 18.45
N PHE A 98 0.80 -9.52 17.20
CA PHE A 98 0.54 -8.72 16.00
C PHE A 98 -0.63 -9.22 15.14
N VAL A 99 -1.40 -10.21 15.62
CA VAL A 99 -2.47 -10.85 14.85
C VAL A 99 -3.61 -9.88 14.52
N ASP A 100 -3.90 -8.95 15.42
CA ASP A 100 -4.92 -7.90 15.22
C ASP A 100 -4.50 -6.91 14.13
N ILE A 101 -3.21 -6.57 14.04
CA ILE A 101 -2.65 -5.71 12.98
C ILE A 101 -2.68 -6.46 11.66
N ALA A 102 -2.24 -7.72 11.63
CA ALA A 102 -2.29 -8.54 10.43
C ALA A 102 -3.72 -8.69 9.87
N LEU A 103 -4.73 -8.80 10.74
CA LEU A 103 -6.13 -8.83 10.32
C LEU A 103 -6.56 -7.51 9.64
N ARG A 104 -6.10 -6.37 10.16
CA ARG A 104 -6.37 -5.05 9.57
C ARG A 104 -5.69 -4.92 8.21
N ASP A 105 -4.44 -5.35 8.10
CA ASP A 105 -3.70 -5.31 6.83
C ASP A 105 -4.31 -6.25 5.78
N ALA A 106 -4.84 -7.40 6.21
CA ALA A 106 -5.64 -8.26 5.34
C ALA A 106 -6.90 -7.54 4.82
N ALA A 107 -7.62 -6.80 5.68
CA ALA A 107 -8.76 -5.99 5.25
C ALA A 107 -8.34 -4.84 4.30
N LEU A 108 -7.22 -4.16 4.57
CA LEU A 108 -6.65 -3.15 3.68
C LEU A 108 -6.30 -3.75 2.32
N SER A 109 -5.79 -4.99 2.27
CA SER A 109 -5.48 -5.65 1.00
C SER A 109 -6.73 -5.81 0.13
N LEU A 110 -7.89 -6.10 0.72
CA LEU A 110 -9.16 -6.15 0.00
C LEU A 110 -9.57 -4.78 -0.54
N GLY A 111 -9.28 -3.70 0.20
CA GLY A 111 -9.45 -2.32 -0.28
C GLY A 111 -8.54 -2.01 -1.48
N ALA A 112 -7.30 -2.48 -1.47
CA ALA A 112 -6.37 -2.33 -2.59
C ALA A 112 -6.82 -3.12 -3.83
N LEU A 113 -7.36 -4.33 -3.63
CA LEU A 113 -7.99 -5.11 -4.70
C LEU A 113 -9.22 -4.39 -5.27
N ALA A 114 -10.08 -3.83 -4.41
CA ALA A 114 -11.23 -3.04 -4.85
C ALA A 114 -10.80 -1.82 -5.68
N LEU A 115 -9.75 -1.11 -5.25
CA LEU A 115 -9.14 -0.02 -6.02
C LEU A 115 -8.69 -0.51 -7.39
N ALA A 116 -7.94 -1.60 -7.46
CA ALA A 116 -7.45 -2.16 -8.72
C ALA A 116 -8.59 -2.54 -9.68
N ARG A 117 -9.72 -3.02 -9.14
CA ARG A 117 -10.91 -3.37 -9.92
C ARG A 117 -11.66 -2.14 -10.41
N LEU A 118 -11.87 -1.13 -9.57
CA LEU A 118 -12.53 0.13 -9.94
C LEU A 118 -11.69 0.93 -10.95
N ALA A 119 -10.37 0.89 -10.82
CA ALA A 119 -9.44 1.56 -11.73
C ALA A 119 -9.60 1.11 -13.19
N VAL A 120 -10.10 -0.11 -13.46
CA VAL A 120 -10.40 -0.57 -14.83
C VAL A 120 -11.36 0.37 -15.55
N GLN A 121 -12.30 0.98 -14.83
CA GLN A 121 -13.29 1.89 -15.40
C GLN A 121 -12.88 3.36 -15.29
N TYR A 122 -12.16 3.71 -14.22
CA TYR A 122 -12.02 5.10 -13.79
C TYR A 122 -10.62 5.68 -13.97
N GLN A 123 -9.58 4.87 -14.21
CA GLN A 123 -8.20 5.36 -14.36
C GLN A 123 -8.04 6.33 -15.55
N ASP A 124 -8.76 6.08 -16.65
CA ASP A 124 -8.68 6.87 -17.89
C ASP A 124 -9.77 7.95 -17.95
N ALA A 125 -10.66 8.03 -16.96
CA ALA A 125 -11.77 8.99 -16.93
C ALA A 125 -11.32 10.46 -16.73
N VAL A 126 -10.00 10.68 -16.64
CA VAL A 126 -9.34 12.00 -16.57
C VAL A 126 -8.82 12.42 -17.96
N GLU A 127 -9.27 11.80 -19.06
CA GLU A 127 -8.89 12.26 -20.40
C GLU A 127 -9.82 13.41 -20.86
N PRO A 128 -9.29 14.59 -21.22
CA PRO A 128 -10.09 15.68 -21.76
C PRO A 128 -10.78 15.24 -23.07
N PRO A 129 -11.94 15.82 -23.43
CA PRO A 129 -12.68 15.40 -24.61
C PRO A 129 -11.79 15.45 -25.85
N ARG A 130 -11.49 14.27 -26.39
CA ARG A 130 -10.74 14.12 -27.64
C ARG A 130 -11.57 14.77 -28.74
N LYS A 131 -11.13 15.93 -29.24
CA LYS A 131 -11.75 16.57 -30.42
C LYS A 131 -11.69 15.53 -31.55
N ARG A 132 -12.85 15.00 -31.95
CA ARG A 132 -12.96 14.19 -33.16
C ARG A 132 -12.83 15.11 -34.37
N PRO A 133 -12.08 14.73 -35.41
CA PRO A 133 -11.99 15.49 -36.66
C PRO A 133 -13.34 15.54 -37.38
#